data_AF-A0A971FMQ2-F1
#
_entry.id   AF-A0A971FMQ2-F1
#
_cell.length_a   1.000
_cell.length_b   1.000
_cell.length_c   1.000
_cell.angle_alpha   90.00
_cell.angle_beta   90.00
_cell.angle_gamma   90.00
#
_symmetry.space_group_name_H-M   'P 1'
#
loop_
_entity.id
_entity.type
_entity.pdbx_description
1 polymer ?
#
loop_
_entity_poly.entity_id
_entity_poly.type
_entity_poly.pdbx_seq_one_letter_code
_entity_poly.pdbx_strand_id
1 'polypeptide(L)' 'VLTNRSVTIATYALCGFSNPGSLGILIGGISAMAPERRGDIARMSVRAFIGGTLAAFMTACIAGVLVGG' A
#
# COMPACT_ATOMS: atom_id res chain seq x y z
N VAL A 1 -12.66 11.43 -20.33
CA VAL A 1 -12.06 12.49 -19.49
C VAL A 1 -12.34 12.16 -18.03
N LEU A 2 -11.34 12.23 -17.14
CA LEU A 2 -11.52 12.01 -15.70
C LEU A 2 -12.06 13.28 -15.04
N THR A 3 -12.92 13.12 -14.02
CA THR A 3 -13.36 14.24 -13.17
C THR A 3 -12.28 14.59 -12.14
N ASN A 4 -12.22 15.84 -11.67
CA ASN A 4 -11.28 16.24 -10.60
C ASN A 4 -11.39 15.33 -9.37
N ARG A 5 -12.61 14.93 -9.00
CA ARG A 5 -12.86 13.96 -7.93
C ARG A 5 -12.17 12.61 -8.20
N SER A 6 -12.32 12.07 -9.41
CA SER A 6 -11.67 10.81 -9.81
C SER A 6 -10.14 10.93 -9.80
N VAL A 7 -9.60 12.08 -10.23
CA VAL A 7 -8.16 12.35 -10.18
C VAL A 7 -7.67 12.32 -8.73
N THR A 8 -8.33 13.03 -7.80
CA THR A 8 -7.95 13.04 -6.39
C THR A 8 -7.98 11.65 -5.76
N ILE A 9 -9.07 10.89 -5.98
CA ILE A 9 -9.18 9.51 -5.47
C ILE A 9 -8.02 8.66 -6.01
N ALA A 10 -7.75 8.73 -7.32
CA ALA A 10 -6.66 7.97 -7.94
C ALA A 10 -5.29 8.38 -7.38
N THR A 11 -5.05 9.67 -7.14
CA THR A 11 -3.81 10.16 -6.52
C THR A 11 -3.58 9.49 -5.18
N TYR A 12 -4.55 9.56 -4.26
CA TYR A 12 -4.41 8.97 -2.92
C TYR A 12 -4.35 7.44 -2.95
N ALA A 13 -5.06 6.79 -3.87
CA ALA A 13 -4.99 5.33 -4.04
C ALA A 13 -3.61 4.85 -4.52
N LEU A 14 -2.92 5.67 -5.32
CA LEU A 14 -1.60 5.36 -5.89
C LEU A 14 -0.43 5.81 -5.00
N CYS A 15 -0.66 6.67 -4.00
CA CYS A 15 0.38 7.12 -3.07
C CYS A 15 1.00 6.00 -2.21
N GLY A 16 0.47 4.77 -2.25
CA GLY A 16 1.02 3.63 -1.52
C GLY A 16 2.11 2.88 -2.29
N PHE A 17 3.20 2.51 -1.61
CA PHE A 17 4.23 1.58 -2.11
C PHE A 17 3.78 0.11 -2.16
N SER A 18 2.48 -0.13 -2.28
CA SER A 18 1.88 -1.47 -2.32
C SER A 18 1.97 -2.06 -3.72
N ASN A 19 3.18 -2.33 -4.18
CA ASN A 19 3.44 -3.16 -5.37
C ASN A 19 4.34 -4.37 -5.02
N PRO A 20 4.28 -5.47 -5.79
CA PRO A 20 5.07 -6.68 -5.51
C PRO A 20 6.59 -6.46 -5.49
N GLY A 21 7.11 -5.51 -6.28
CA GLY A 21 8.53 -5.18 -6.30
C GLY A 21 8.98 -4.51 -5.00
N SER A 22 8.24 -3.51 -4.52
CA SER A 22 8.50 -2.85 -3.24
C SER A 22 8.30 -3.79 -2.05
N LEU A 23 7.38 -4.74 -2.14
CA LEU A 23 7.27 -5.83 -1.17
C LEU A 23 8.54 -6.68 -1.14
N GLY A 24 9.10 -7.03 -2.29
CA GLY A 24 10.37 -7.76 -2.40
C GLY A 24 11.55 -7.01 -1.77
N ILE A 25 11.62 -5.68 -1.99
CA ILE A 25 12.63 -4.81 -1.37
C ILE A 25 12.49 -4.83 0.16
N LEU A 26 11.27 -4.70 0.69
CA LEU A 26 11.00 -4.73 2.13
C LEU A 26 11.31 -6.09 2.75
N ILE A 27 10.89 -7.18 2.10
CA ILE A 27 11.21 -8.53 2.54
C ILE A 27 12.74 -8.70 2.58
N GLY A 28 13.45 -8.33 1.52
CA GLY A 28 14.91 -8.43 1.42
C GLY A 28 15.63 -7.62 2.50
N GLY A 29 15.22 -6.37 2.71
CA GLY A 29 15.81 -5.48 3.73
C GLY A 29 15.57 -5.98 5.16
N ILE A 30 14.32 -6.29 5.51
CA ILE A 30 13.97 -6.75 6.86
C ILE A 30 14.57 -8.15 7.12
N SER A 31 14.59 -9.03 6.12
CA SER A 31 15.21 -10.36 6.19
C SER A 31 16.73 -10.34 6.31
N ALA A 32 17.37 -9.24 5.87
CA ALA A 32 18.80 -9.02 6.07
C ALA A 32 19.10 -8.50 7.49
N MET A 33 18.20 -7.68 8.06
CA MET A 33 18.32 -7.18 9.44
C MET A 33 18.00 -8.24 10.50
N ALA A 34 17.04 -9.13 10.23
CA ALA A 34 16.59 -10.19 11.14
C ALA A 34 16.53 -11.55 10.41
N PRO A 35 17.69 -12.16 10.10
CA PRO A 35 17.77 -13.40 9.31
C PRO A 35 17.06 -14.60 9.97
N GLU A 36 17.02 -14.66 11.29
CA GLU A 36 16.31 -15.67 12.07
C GLU A 36 14.79 -15.61 11.93
N ARG A 37 14.24 -14.47 11.45
CA ARG A 37 12.79 -14.26 11.29
C ARG A 37 12.30 -14.28 9.84
N ARG A 38 13.14 -14.70 8.88
CA ARG A 38 12.80 -14.75 7.44
C ARG A 38 11.49 -15.47 7.15
N GLY A 39 11.23 -16.59 7.83
CA GLY A 39 10.00 -17.36 7.68
C GLY A 39 8.75 -16.59 8.10
N ASP A 40 8.81 -15.88 9.25
CA ASP A 40 7.72 -15.01 9.72
C ASP A 40 7.49 -13.86 8.74
N ILE A 41 8.56 -13.19 8.31
CA ILE A 41 8.51 -12.04 7.40
C ILE A 41 7.82 -12.44 6.10
N ALA A 42 8.25 -13.55 5.48
CA ALA A 42 7.66 -14.05 4.22
C ALA A 42 6.18 -14.45 4.38
N ARG A 43 5.81 -15.03 5.53
CA ARG A 43 4.42 -15.42 5.80
C ARG A 43 3.52 -14.21 6.02
N MET A 44 4.02 -13.16 6.65
CA MET A 44 3.26 -11.94 6.93
C MET A 44 3.23 -10.96 5.75
N SER A 45 4.21 -11.01 4.84
CA SER A 45 4.35 -10.02 3.76
C SER A 45 3.13 -9.91 2.84
N VAL A 46 2.48 -11.02 2.49
CA VAL A 46 1.26 -10.97 1.64
C VAL A 46 0.12 -10.27 2.37
N ARG A 47 -0.03 -10.53 3.68
CA ARG A 47 -1.05 -9.89 4.51
C ARG A 47 -0.76 -8.40 4.69
N ALA A 48 0.50 -8.06 4.92
CA ALA A 48 0.96 -6.67 5.03
C ALA A 48 0.74 -5.90 3.72
N PHE A 49 0.99 -6.53 2.58
CA PHE A 49 0.72 -5.96 1.26
C PHE A 49 -0.76 -5.61 1.07
N ILE A 50 -1.66 -6.57 1.31
CA ILE A 50 -3.11 -6.36 1.19
C ILE A 50 -3.58 -5.28 2.17
N GLY A 51 -3.10 -5.33 3.43
CA GLY A 51 -3.41 -4.33 4.44
C GLY A 51 -2.96 -2.92 4.03
N GLY A 52 -1.75 -2.78 3.47
CA GLY A 52 -1.23 -1.52 2.96
C GLY A 52 -2.06 -0.97 1.79
N THR A 53 -2.46 -1.81 0.84
CA THR A 53 -3.34 -1.42 -0.28
C THR A 53 -4.70 -0.93 0.23
N LEU A 54 -5.31 -1.65 1.18
CA LEU A 54 -6.57 -1.23 1.78
C LEU A 54 -6.45 0.09 2.53
N ALA A 55 -5.34 0.34 3.22
CA ALA A 55 -5.08 1.62 3.88
C ALA A 55 -4.99 2.80 2.89
N ALA A 56 -4.32 2.59 1.74
CA ALA A 56 -4.27 3.59 0.66
C ALA A 56 -5.68 3.85 0.08
N PHE A 57 -6.47 2.80 -0.14
CA PHE A 57 -7.85 2.94 -0.63
C PHE A 57 -8.77 3.63 0.39
N MET A 58 -8.65 3.34 1.68
CA MET A 58 -9.40 4.04 2.72
C MET A 58 -9.08 5.55 2.70
N THR A 59 -7.81 5.91 2.57
CA THR A 59 -7.39 7.32 2.46
C THR A 59 -7.98 7.96 1.19
N ALA A 60 -7.97 7.24 0.07
CA ALA A 60 -8.57 7.69 -1.18
C ALA A 60 -10.09 7.89 -1.08
N CYS A 61 -10.80 7.00 -0.39
CA CYS A 61 -12.22 7.14 -0.12
C CYS A 61 -12.50 8.39 0.71
N ILE A 62 -11.73 8.62 1.78
CA ILE A 62 -11.87 9.81 2.63
C ILE A 62 -11.62 11.08 1.80
N ALA A 63 -10.55 11.13 1.02
CA ALA A 63 -10.27 12.25 0.13
C ALA A 63 -11.39 12.47 -0.91
N GLY A 64 -11.96 11.41 -1.46
CA GLY A 64 -13.07 11.46 -2.41
C GLY A 64 -14.41 11.91 -1.83
N VAL A 65 -14.61 11.73 -0.51
CA VAL A 65 -15.74 12.30 0.24
C VAL A 65 -15.51 13.78 0.50
N LEU A 66 -14.31 14.16 0.94
CA LEU A 66 -13.97 15.55 1.27
C LEU A 66 -13.92 16.48 0.05
N VAL A 67 -13.58 15.96 -1.12
CA VAL A 67 -13.56 16.72 -2.40
C VAL A 67 -14.89 16.64 -3.15
N GLY A 68 -15.81 15.77 -2.71
CA GLY A 68 -17.10 15.52 -3.36
C GLY A 68 -18.31 16.14 -2.66
N GLY A 69 -18.09 17.11 -1.76
CA GLY A 69 -19.13 17.96 -1.16
C GLY A 69 -19.15 19.36 -1.76
#